data_AF-A0A2D7WKP0-F1
#
_entry.id   AF-A0A2D7WKP0-F1
#
_cell.length_a   1.000
_cell.length_b   1.000
_cell.length_c   1.000
_cell.angle_alpha   90.00
_cell.angle_beta   90.00
_cell.angle_gamma   90.00
#
_symmetry.space_group_name_H-M   'P 1'
#
loop_
_entity.id
_entity.type
_entity.pdbx_description
1 polymer ?
#
loop_
_entity_poly.entity_id
_entity_poly.type
_entity_poly.pdbx_seq_one_letter_code
_entity_poly.pdbx_strand_id
1 'polypeptide(L)' 'MENEHNKLYPEDQLKVDEFLKKGYNDVERKPFKPFKLLLILAASVTSMTVLSLWLATFVGIG' A
#
# COMPACT_ATOMS: atom_id res chain seq x y z
N MET A 1 -22.64 31.67 4.35
CA MET A 1 -22.68 31.88 5.80
C MET A 1 -21.41 31.26 6.34
N GLU A 2 -20.44 32.10 6.65
CA GLU A 2 -19.14 31.69 7.18
C GLU A 2 -19.37 31.04 8.55
N ASN A 3 -18.73 29.89 8.80
CA ASN A 3 -19.01 29.05 9.97
C ASN A 3 -18.42 29.70 11.24
N GLU A 4 -19.05 30.76 11.76
CA GLU A 4 -18.59 31.46 12.97
C GLU A 4 -18.70 30.59 14.24
N HIS A 5 -19.49 29.52 14.21
CA HIS A 5 -19.64 28.57 15.32
C HIS A 5 -18.46 27.61 15.51
N ASN A 6 -17.48 27.59 14.59
CA ASN A 6 -16.36 26.64 14.62
C ASN A 6 -14.99 27.31 14.81
N LYS A 7 -14.95 28.60 15.17
CA LYS A 7 -13.72 29.27 15.59
C LYS A 7 -13.46 28.92 17.05
N LEU A 8 -12.50 28.04 17.29
CA LEU A 8 -11.97 27.86 18.64
C LEU A 8 -11.30 29.16 19.10
N TYR A 9 -11.44 29.46 20.39
CA TYR A 9 -10.67 30.53 21.00
C TYR A 9 -9.16 30.25 20.84
N PRO A 10 -8.31 31.29 20.82
CA PRO A 10 -6.88 31.13 20.56
C PRO A 10 -6.21 30.09 21.46
N GLU A 11 -6.61 30.00 22.74
CA GLU A 11 -6.09 29.00 23.68
C GLU A 11 -6.41 27.55 23.29
N ASP A 12 -7.59 27.30 22.72
CA ASP A 12 -8.01 25.95 22.36
C ASP A 12 -7.47 25.54 20.99
N GLN A 13 -7.31 26.50 20.08
CA GLN A 13 -6.62 26.28 18.82
C GLN A 13 -5.17 25.81 19.04
N LEU A 14 -4.47 26.39 20.04
CA LEU A 14 -3.11 25.99 20.39
C LEU A 14 -3.02 24.53 20.86
N LYS A 15 -3.97 24.08 21.69
CA LYS A 15 -4.03 22.68 22.15
C LYS A 15 -4.26 21.70 21.00
N VAL A 16 -5.12 22.08 20.05
CA VAL A 16 -5.38 21.28 18.83
C VAL A 16 -4.11 21.21 17.97
N ASP A 17 -3.44 22.34 17.76
CA ASP A 17 -2.22 22.41 16.97
C ASP A 17 -1.09 21.59 17.60
N GLU A 18 -0.93 21.64 18.93
CA GLU A 18 0.02 20.80 19.67
C GLU A 18 -0.31 19.31 19.54
N PHE A 19 -1.59 18.93 19.64
CA PHE A 19 -2.03 17.55 19.49
C PHE A 19 -1.79 17.01 18.08
N LEU A 20 -2.08 17.80 17.04
CA LEU A 20 -1.85 17.44 15.64
C LEU A 20 -0.36 17.31 15.33
N LYS A 21 0.49 18.19 15.89
CA LYS A 21 1.96 18.11 15.76
C LYS A 21 2.56 16.91 16.48
N LYS A 22 1.91 16.40 17.54
CA LYS A 22 2.38 15.24 18.30
C LYS A 22 2.31 13.93 17.50
N GLY A 23 1.70 13.94 16.31
CA GLY A 23 2.14 13.11 15.18
C GLY A 23 2.38 11.63 15.47
N TYR A 24 1.58 10.98 16.31
CA TYR A 24 1.72 9.55 16.63
C TYR A 24 1.52 8.64 15.40
N ASN A 25 0.99 9.19 14.30
CA ASN A 25 0.62 8.44 13.11
C ASN A 25 1.64 8.56 11.97
N ASP A 26 2.85 9.04 12.24
CA ASP A 26 3.98 8.95 11.31
C ASP A 26 4.60 7.55 11.41
N VAL A 27 3.94 6.59 10.77
CA VAL A 27 4.48 5.24 10.62
C VAL A 27 5.49 5.30 9.48
N GLU A 28 6.71 4.79 9.65
CA GLU A 28 7.70 4.63 8.58
C GLU A 28 7.12 3.75 7.45
N ARG A 29 6.41 4.39 6.51
CA ARG A 29 5.80 3.69 5.39
C ARG A 29 6.88 3.40 4.38
N LYS A 30 7.33 2.15 4.36
CA LYS A 30 8.18 1.65 3.28
C LYS A 30 7.54 2.04 1.93
N PRO A 31 8.28 2.71 1.03
CA PRO A 31 7.71 3.18 -0.23
C PRO A 31 7.11 2.00 -0.99
N PHE A 32 5.88 2.17 -1.44
CA PHE A 32 5.20 1.15 -2.24
C PHE A 32 5.98 0.94 -3.54
N LYS A 33 6.34 -0.32 -3.84
CA LYS A 33 7.14 -0.69 -5.02
C LYS A 33 6.25 -1.46 -6.02
N PRO A 34 5.41 -0.78 -6.82
CA PRO A 34 4.41 -1.43 -7.68
C PRO A 34 5.02 -2.45 -8.65
N PHE A 35 6.15 -2.11 -9.27
CA PHE A 35 6.83 -3.01 -10.20
C PHE A 35 7.32 -4.31 -9.55
N LYS A 36 7.69 -4.29 -8.26
CA LYS A 36 8.09 -5.50 -7.54
C LYS A 36 6.91 -6.47 -7.42
N LEU A 37 5.72 -5.95 -7.14
CA LEU A 37 4.50 -6.76 -7.03
C LEU A 37 4.11 -7.35 -8.39
N LEU A 38 4.18 -6.54 -9.45
CA LEU A 38 3.92 -7.00 -10.81
C LEU A 38 4.90 -8.09 -11.25
N LEU A 39 6.19 -7.96 -10.91
CA LEU A 39 7.21 -8.96 -11.23
C LEU A 39 6.92 -10.29 -10.52
N ILE A 40 6.56 -10.25 -9.24
CA ILE A 40 6.20 -11.46 -8.48
C ILE A 40 4.98 -12.15 -9.10
N LEU A 41 3.95 -11.37 -9.46
CA LEU A 41 2.76 -11.89 -10.11
C LEU A 41 3.09 -12.55 -11.47
N ALA A 42 3.83 -11.83 -12.32
CA ALA A 42 4.23 -12.34 -13.63
C ALA A 42 5.08 -13.61 -13.50
N ALA A 43 6.03 -13.64 -12.56
CA ALA A 43 6.85 -14.82 -12.29
C ALA A 43 6.02 -16.03 -11.83
N SER A 44 5.02 -15.80 -10.97
CA SER A 44 4.12 -16.85 -10.48
C SER A 44 3.29 -17.47 -11.60
N VAL A 45 2.67 -16.64 -12.45
CA VAL A 45 1.84 -17.17 -13.56
C VAL A 45 2.72 -17.86 -14.59
N THR A 46 3.86 -17.26 -14.94
CA THR A 46 4.80 -17.82 -15.93
C THR A 46 5.35 -19.16 -15.46
N SER A 47 5.70 -19.31 -14.18
CA SER A 47 6.22 -20.58 -13.66
C SER A 47 5.19 -21.69 -13.74
N MET A 48 3.93 -21.41 -13.40
CA MET A 48 2.84 -22.38 -13.52
C MET A 48 2.61 -22.80 -14.98
N THR A 49 2.66 -21.85 -15.92
CA THR A 49 2.56 -22.15 -17.36
C THR A 49 3.71 -23.03 -17.83
N VAL A 50 4.95 -22.67 -17.50
CA VAL A 50 6.15 -23.44 -17.89
C VAL A 50 6.09 -24.85 -17.30
N LEU A 51 5.75 -24.98 -16.02
CA LEU A 51 5.60 -26.28 -15.36
C LEU A 51 4.52 -27.13 -16.01
N SER A 52 3.37 -26.54 -16.34
CA SER A 52 2.29 -27.25 -17.04
C SER A 52 2.73 -27.76 -18.41
N LEU A 53 3.40 -26.93 -19.20
CA LEU A 53 3.92 -27.32 -20.52
C LEU A 53 5.01 -28.38 -20.40
N TRP A 54 5.91 -28.25 -19.43
CA TRP A 54 6.97 -29.21 -19.18
C TRP A 54 6.41 -30.59 -18.83
N LEU A 55 5.42 -30.66 -17.93
CA LEU A 55 4.71 -31.90 -17.61
C LEU A 55 3.97 -32.48 -18.83
N ALA A 56 3.33 -31.63 -19.63
CA ALA A 56 2.66 -32.07 -20.87
C ALA A 56 3.64 -32.69 -21.87
N THR A 57 4.89 -32.21 -21.94
CA THR A 57 5.90 -32.85 -22.80
C THR A 57 6.29 -34.25 -22.34
N PHE A 58 6.36 -34.53 -21.03
CA PHE A 58 6.65 -35.89 -20.57
C PHE A 58 5.50 -36.86 -20.83
N VAL A 59 4.26 -36.41 -20.68
CA VAL A 59 3.08 -37.25 -20.90
C VAL A 59 2.78 -37.42 -22.40
N GLY A 60 3.02 -36.40 -23.22
CA GLY A 60 2.75 -36.43 -24.66
C GLY A 60 3.81 -37.14 -25.51
N ILE A 61 4.98 -37.45 -24.94
CA ILE A 61 6.05 -38.22 -25.59
C ILE A 61 5.96 -39.72 -25.23
N GLY A 62 5.09 -40.10 -24.28
CA GLY A 62 4.86 -41.48 -23.81
C GLY A 62 3.69 -42.18 -24.47
#